data_AF-A0A9C9DFX9-F1
#
_entry.id   AF-A0A9C9DFX9-F1
#
_cell.length_a   1.000
_cell.length_b   1.000
_cell.length_c   1.000
_cell.angle_alpha   90.00
_cell.angle_beta   90.00
_cell.angle_gamma   90.00
#
_symmetry.space_group_name_H-M   'P 1'
#
loop_
_entity.id
_entity.type
_entity.pdbx_description
1 polymer ?
#
loop_
_entity_poly.entity_id
_entity_poly.type
_entity_poly.pdbx_seq_one_letter_code
_entity_poly.pdbx_strand_id
1 'polypeptide(L)'
;MLEGFDPDFDDCRWTDAWTRVPIIQVLPGVYETFSVKSWRMTEADVCGRRITLSPPLEVRGLVTRDGTLWMSDVPQERLMMYNNAQASDGRVLVGGLGLGLYPQYALPRVESLLIIERDDAIRRLVEPIVQVAAGAHRASLDVRVGDVEEFLSGEGGPRYDTIFLDIWHTLDAASLPALNRLRDLAIRHLAPGGRVLLWGYRWMVRLFEQACEQLLSMPPAEREDWLEAATEGRPMARRLMRPVLARFSDLPGPEWESALRWCREYVVTIRDDEAGAGEGR
;
A
#
# COMPACT_ATOMS: atom_id res chain seq x y z
N MET A 1 7.46 -14.96 -12.25
CA MET A 1 6.35 -14.28 -11.56
C MET A 1 5.95 -15.13 -10.37
N LEU A 2 5.72 -14.51 -9.21
CA LEU A 2 5.20 -15.20 -8.04
C LEU A 2 3.72 -15.51 -8.30
N GLU A 3 3.34 -16.78 -8.28
CA GLU A 3 1.93 -17.15 -8.46
C GLU A 3 1.07 -16.45 -7.40
N GLY A 4 0.00 -15.78 -7.83
CA GLY A 4 -0.88 -15.02 -6.95
C GLY A 4 -0.44 -13.60 -6.60
N PHE A 5 0.64 -13.06 -7.17
CA PHE A 5 1.01 -11.65 -6.99
C PHE A 5 1.55 -11.02 -8.28
N ASP A 6 0.97 -9.88 -8.66
CA ASP A 6 1.41 -9.08 -9.81
C ASP A 6 2.09 -7.79 -9.31
N PRO A 7 3.44 -7.67 -9.39
CA PRO A 7 4.13 -6.44 -9.01
C PRO A 7 3.84 -5.26 -9.96
N ASP A 8 3.22 -5.53 -11.11
CA ASP A 8 2.90 -4.54 -12.14
C ASP A 8 1.47 -4.02 -12.02
N PHE A 9 0.67 -4.56 -11.10
CA PHE A 9 -0.67 -4.08 -10.79
C PHE A 9 -0.61 -2.60 -10.35
N ASP A 10 -1.13 -1.72 -11.21
CA ASP A 10 -1.08 -0.28 -11.01
C ASP A 10 -2.40 0.24 -10.44
N ASP A 11 -2.47 0.35 -9.12
CA ASP A 11 -3.61 0.96 -8.44
C ASP A 11 -3.65 2.50 -8.60
N CYS A 12 -2.64 3.09 -9.20
CA CYS A 12 -2.66 4.47 -9.69
C CYS A 12 -3.23 4.61 -11.11
N ARG A 13 -3.71 3.52 -11.74
CA ARG A 13 -4.33 3.58 -13.07
C ARG A 13 -5.49 4.58 -13.07
N TRP A 14 -5.38 5.60 -13.90
CA TRP A 14 -6.38 6.67 -13.93
C TRP A 14 -7.79 6.19 -14.25
N THR A 15 -8.73 6.59 -13.42
CA THR A 15 -10.17 6.52 -13.64
C THR A 15 -10.85 7.59 -12.79
N ASP A 16 -12.02 8.07 -13.21
CA ASP A 16 -12.85 8.98 -12.42
C ASP A 16 -14.02 8.24 -11.74
N ALA A 17 -14.16 6.93 -11.96
CA ALA A 17 -15.30 6.15 -11.48
C ALA A 17 -15.40 6.12 -9.94
N TRP A 18 -14.28 6.25 -9.24
CA TRP A 18 -14.23 6.37 -7.77
C TRP A 18 -15.03 7.57 -7.24
N THR A 19 -15.22 8.62 -8.05
CA THR A 19 -16.03 9.81 -7.66
C THR A 19 -17.53 9.53 -7.66
N ARG A 20 -17.97 8.46 -8.33
CA ARG A 20 -19.37 8.14 -8.58
C ARG A 20 -19.91 7.05 -7.65
N VAL A 21 -19.02 6.36 -6.93
CA VAL A 21 -19.43 5.35 -5.96
C VAL A 21 -19.66 6.06 -4.62
N PRO A 22 -20.91 6.09 -4.12
CA PRO A 22 -21.18 6.69 -2.83
C PRO A 22 -20.49 5.88 -1.74
N ILE A 23 -19.85 6.59 -0.81
CA ILE A 23 -19.30 6.01 0.41
C ILE A 23 -20.00 6.63 1.61
N ILE A 24 -20.23 5.83 2.63
CA ILE A 24 -20.64 6.29 3.94
C ILE A 24 -19.36 6.70 4.67
N GLN A 25 -19.22 7.99 4.95
CA GLN A 25 -18.06 8.53 5.64
C GLN A 25 -18.20 8.44 7.15
N VAL A 26 -17.07 8.27 7.83
CA VAL A 26 -16.98 8.49 9.28
C VAL A 26 -17.38 9.92 9.64
N LEU A 27 -18.06 10.07 10.78
CA LEU A 27 -18.43 11.39 11.27
C LEU A 27 -17.19 12.12 11.82
N PRO A 28 -17.03 13.43 11.55
CA PRO A 28 -16.02 14.23 12.21
C PRO A 28 -16.27 14.29 13.72
N GLY A 29 -15.21 14.24 14.52
CA GLY A 29 -15.34 14.18 15.98
C GLY A 29 -14.03 13.92 16.71
N VAL A 30 -14.09 13.95 18.04
CA VAL A 30 -12.99 13.52 18.91
C VAL A 30 -13.35 12.16 19.47
N TYR A 31 -12.43 11.22 19.33
CA TYR A 31 -12.54 9.84 19.79
C TYR A 31 -11.47 9.57 20.85
N GLU A 32 -11.49 8.36 21.42
CA GLU A 32 -10.60 8.01 22.52
C GLU A 32 -9.13 8.23 22.17
N THR A 33 -8.64 7.66 21.06
CA THR A 33 -7.22 7.67 20.70
C THR A 33 -6.88 8.65 19.57
N PHE A 34 -7.87 9.24 18.91
CA PHE A 34 -7.69 10.09 17.73
C PHE A 34 -8.84 11.08 17.54
N SER A 35 -8.75 11.94 16.53
CA SER A 35 -9.87 12.75 16.05
C SER A 35 -10.08 12.56 14.56
N VAL A 36 -11.33 12.61 14.10
CA VAL A 36 -11.67 12.65 12.68
C VAL A 36 -11.93 14.11 12.32
N LYS A 37 -11.15 14.62 11.36
CA LYS A 37 -11.29 15.95 10.79
C LYS A 37 -11.93 15.85 9.41
N SER A 38 -12.62 16.92 9.01
CA SER A 38 -13.15 17.08 7.66
C SER A 38 -12.67 18.38 7.04
N TRP A 39 -12.35 18.33 5.76
CA TRP A 39 -12.08 19.51 4.95
C TRP A 39 -12.61 19.29 3.54
N ARG A 40 -12.59 20.35 2.72
CA ARG A 40 -13.03 20.29 1.33
C ARG A 40 -11.85 20.52 0.40
N MET A 41 -11.80 19.75 -0.68
CA MET A 41 -10.79 19.87 -1.71
C MET A 41 -11.44 20.27 -3.03
N THR A 42 -10.93 21.32 -3.65
CA THR A 42 -11.30 21.76 -5.01
C THR A 42 -10.28 21.30 -6.04
N GLU A 43 -9.08 20.96 -5.60
CA GLU A 43 -7.98 20.48 -6.43
C GLU A 43 -7.19 19.42 -5.67
N ALA A 44 -6.57 18.49 -6.40
CA ALA A 44 -5.68 17.48 -5.85
C ALA A 44 -4.63 17.06 -6.88
N ASP A 45 -3.47 16.63 -6.41
CA ASP A 45 -2.60 15.75 -7.18
C ASP A 45 -3.03 14.30 -6.93
N VAL A 46 -3.25 13.54 -8.01
CA VAL A 46 -3.66 12.15 -7.97
C VAL A 46 -2.70 11.35 -8.82
N CYS A 47 -1.75 10.68 -8.16
CA CYS A 47 -0.73 9.88 -8.82
C CYS A 47 0.04 10.65 -9.91
N GLY A 48 0.45 11.90 -9.61
CA GLY A 48 1.19 12.77 -10.53
C GLY A 48 0.31 13.55 -11.51
N ARG A 49 -1.02 13.47 -11.38
CA ARG A 49 -1.97 14.23 -12.19
C ARG A 49 -2.73 15.24 -11.34
N ARG A 50 -2.55 16.53 -11.64
CA ARG A 50 -3.38 17.58 -11.06
C ARG A 50 -4.79 17.54 -11.64
N ILE A 51 -5.79 17.55 -10.77
CA ILE A 51 -7.20 17.52 -11.12
C ILE A 51 -7.98 18.60 -10.39
N THR A 52 -9.08 19.04 -10.99
CA THR A 52 -10.08 19.92 -10.38
C THR A 52 -11.31 19.12 -10.02
N LEU A 53 -11.83 19.32 -8.81
CA LEU A 53 -12.99 18.62 -8.25
C LEU A 53 -14.19 19.55 -8.30
N SER A 54 -15.19 19.17 -9.09
CA SER A 54 -16.47 19.88 -9.20
C SER A 54 -17.63 18.87 -9.13
N PRO A 55 -18.41 18.83 -8.03
CA PRO A 55 -18.32 19.70 -6.86
C PRO A 55 -17.05 19.44 -6.01
N PRO A 56 -16.69 20.37 -5.09
CA PRO A 56 -15.58 20.15 -4.16
C PRO A 56 -15.81 18.88 -3.33
N LEU A 57 -14.80 18.01 -3.25
CA LEU A 57 -14.87 16.76 -2.51
C LEU A 57 -14.72 17.02 -1.02
N GLU A 58 -15.63 16.46 -0.23
CA GLU A 58 -15.48 16.43 1.22
C GLU A 58 -14.66 15.21 1.63
N VAL A 59 -13.59 15.45 2.37
CA VAL A 59 -12.64 14.42 2.80
C VAL A 59 -12.61 14.29 4.31
N ARG A 60 -12.08 13.18 4.78
CA ARG A 60 -11.89 12.76 6.16
C ARG A 60 -10.42 12.47 6.38
N GLY A 61 -9.93 12.87 7.54
CA GLY A 61 -8.59 12.56 7.99
C GLY A 61 -8.64 12.17 9.46
N LEU A 62 -8.01 11.05 9.78
CA LEU A 62 -7.80 10.65 11.14
C LEU A 62 -6.48 11.24 11.62
N VAL A 63 -6.57 12.01 12.71
CA VAL A 63 -5.45 12.75 13.28
C VAL A 63 -5.20 12.23 14.69
N THR A 64 -3.95 11.83 14.96
CA THR A 64 -3.49 11.38 16.27
C THR A 64 -3.50 12.53 17.30
N ARG A 65 -3.34 12.22 18.58
CA ARG A 65 -3.42 13.22 19.67
C ARG A 65 -2.35 14.31 19.59
N ASP A 66 -1.20 14.01 19.00
CA ASP A 66 -0.09 14.95 18.73
C ASP A 66 -0.33 15.82 17.48
N GLY A 67 -1.44 15.62 16.77
CA GLY A 67 -1.80 16.41 15.59
C GLY A 67 -1.30 15.84 14.26
N THR A 68 -0.66 14.67 14.28
CA THR A 68 -0.17 14.01 13.07
C THR A 68 -1.32 13.38 12.29
N LEU A 69 -1.40 13.62 10.97
CA LEU A 69 -2.34 12.92 10.11
C LEU A 69 -1.88 11.47 9.97
N TRP A 70 -2.73 10.53 10.36
CA TRP A 70 -2.45 9.09 10.30
C TRP A 70 -2.98 8.46 9.01
N MET A 71 -4.23 8.75 8.63
CA MET A 71 -4.84 8.25 7.39
C MET A 71 -5.90 9.22 6.89
N SER A 72 -6.20 9.22 5.59
CA SER A 72 -7.26 10.03 5.03
C SER A 72 -8.11 9.29 4.00
N ASP A 73 -9.02 10.01 3.35
CA ASP A 73 -9.69 9.56 2.13
C ASP A 73 -9.49 10.56 0.98
N VAL A 74 -8.28 11.12 0.86
CA VAL A 74 -7.97 12.08 -0.21
C VAL A 74 -8.12 11.43 -1.59
N PRO A 75 -8.30 12.21 -2.67
CA PRO A 75 -8.53 11.67 -4.01
C PRO A 75 -7.59 10.56 -4.48
N GLN A 76 -6.30 10.65 -4.15
CA GLN A 76 -5.33 9.60 -4.48
C GLN A 76 -5.63 8.28 -3.75
N GLU A 77 -5.89 8.32 -2.45
CA GLU A 77 -6.27 7.13 -1.68
C GLU A 77 -7.56 6.52 -2.22
N ARG A 78 -8.57 7.35 -2.54
CA ARG A 78 -9.82 6.84 -3.14
C ARG A 78 -9.61 6.15 -4.48
N LEU A 79 -8.77 6.71 -5.36
CA LEU A 79 -8.43 6.09 -6.64
C LEU A 79 -7.78 4.72 -6.42
N MET A 80 -6.78 4.67 -5.53
CA MET A 80 -6.02 3.45 -5.26
C MET A 80 -6.91 2.38 -4.61
N MET A 81 -7.70 2.73 -3.60
CA MET A 81 -8.65 1.81 -2.98
C MET A 81 -9.69 1.31 -3.98
N TYR A 82 -10.19 2.18 -4.86
CA TYR A 82 -11.14 1.80 -5.89
C TYR A 82 -10.55 0.80 -6.87
N ASN A 83 -9.33 1.05 -7.38
CA ASN A 83 -8.67 0.15 -8.32
C ASN A 83 -8.36 -1.22 -7.70
N ASN A 84 -7.87 -1.24 -6.46
CA ASN A 84 -7.70 -2.49 -5.72
C ASN A 84 -9.04 -3.23 -5.59
N ALA A 85 -10.10 -2.55 -5.16
CA ALA A 85 -11.43 -3.13 -5.03
C ALA A 85 -12.02 -3.66 -6.35
N GLN A 86 -11.78 -3.00 -7.49
CA GLN A 86 -12.21 -3.51 -8.79
C GLN A 86 -11.48 -4.78 -9.21
N ALA A 87 -10.27 -5.00 -8.68
CA ALA A 87 -9.50 -6.22 -8.90
C ALA A 87 -9.86 -7.35 -7.93
N SER A 88 -10.76 -7.11 -6.97
CA SER A 88 -11.18 -8.07 -5.96
C SER A 88 -12.46 -8.82 -6.32
N ASP A 89 -12.53 -10.08 -5.90
CA ASP A 89 -13.67 -10.98 -6.04
C ASP A 89 -13.69 -12.09 -4.98
N GLY A 90 -14.80 -12.82 -4.89
CA GLY A 90 -14.93 -14.03 -4.07
C GLY A 90 -14.84 -13.77 -2.57
N ARG A 91 -14.13 -14.64 -1.85
CA ARG A 91 -13.85 -14.52 -0.41
C ARG A 91 -12.60 -13.68 -0.21
N VAL A 92 -12.75 -12.56 0.48
CA VAL A 92 -11.69 -11.56 0.57
C VAL A 92 -11.20 -11.40 2.00
N LEU A 93 -9.88 -11.47 2.19
CA LEU A 93 -9.21 -11.05 3.42
C LEU A 93 -8.68 -9.63 3.25
N VAL A 94 -8.87 -8.81 4.28
CA VAL A 94 -8.37 -7.44 4.34
C VAL A 94 -7.50 -7.27 5.58
N GLY A 95 -6.27 -6.79 5.40
CA GLY A 95 -5.42 -6.32 6.50
C GLY A 95 -5.50 -4.80 6.59
N GLY A 96 -6.06 -4.28 7.68
CA GLY A 96 -6.32 -2.86 7.88
C GLY A 96 -7.73 -2.45 7.46
N LEU A 97 -8.51 -1.90 8.40
CA LEU A 97 -9.84 -1.37 8.13
C LEU A 97 -9.77 0.10 7.67
N GLY A 98 -8.87 0.86 8.28
CA GLY A 98 -8.70 2.29 8.01
C GLY A 98 -10.02 3.06 8.16
N LEU A 99 -10.32 3.96 7.22
CA LEU A 99 -11.61 4.66 7.15
C LEU A 99 -12.72 3.85 6.47
N GLY A 100 -12.50 2.57 6.17
CA GLY A 100 -13.48 1.69 5.56
C GLY A 100 -13.75 1.97 4.07
N LEU A 101 -12.80 2.58 3.36
CA LEU A 101 -12.94 2.89 1.92
C LEU A 101 -12.93 1.65 1.04
N TYR A 102 -11.86 0.86 1.13
CA TYR A 102 -11.70 -0.35 0.31
C TYR A 102 -12.88 -1.32 0.46
N PRO A 103 -13.31 -1.69 1.69
CA PRO A 103 -14.46 -2.57 1.86
C PRO A 103 -15.70 -2.06 1.11
N GLN A 104 -16.02 -0.76 1.23
CA GLN A 104 -17.18 -0.16 0.55
C GLN A 104 -17.09 -0.25 -0.98
N TYR A 105 -15.90 -0.11 -1.58
CA TYR A 105 -15.72 -0.28 -3.01
C TYR A 105 -15.73 -1.75 -3.46
N ALA A 106 -15.29 -2.68 -2.61
CA ALA A 106 -15.18 -4.10 -2.94
C ALA A 106 -16.51 -4.84 -2.77
N LEU A 107 -17.35 -4.42 -1.82
CA LEU A 107 -18.64 -5.04 -1.48
C LEU A 107 -19.54 -5.44 -2.66
N PRO A 108 -19.66 -4.66 -3.76
CA PRO A 108 -20.47 -5.06 -4.92
C PRO A 108 -19.96 -6.30 -5.67
N ARG A 109 -18.74 -6.77 -5.39
CA ARG A 109 -18.00 -7.77 -6.18
C ARG A 109 -17.63 -9.02 -5.39
N VAL A 110 -17.76 -8.98 -4.07
CA VAL A 110 -17.25 -10.01 -3.17
C VAL A 110 -18.40 -10.78 -2.52
N GLU A 111 -18.15 -12.04 -2.20
CA GLU A 111 -19.07 -12.91 -1.47
C GLU A 111 -18.98 -12.64 0.04
N SER A 112 -17.75 -12.52 0.54
CA SER A 112 -17.47 -12.27 1.94
C SER A 112 -16.19 -11.46 2.14
N LEU A 113 -16.17 -10.69 3.23
CA LEU A 113 -15.03 -9.93 3.70
C LEU A 113 -14.71 -10.35 5.14
N LEU A 114 -13.48 -10.80 5.36
CA LEU A 114 -12.86 -10.84 6.68
C LEU A 114 -11.87 -9.69 6.76
N ILE A 115 -12.01 -8.82 7.74
CA ILE A 115 -11.11 -7.69 7.98
C ILE A 115 -10.39 -7.90 9.31
N ILE A 116 -9.06 -7.83 9.30
CA ILE A 116 -8.21 -7.83 10.48
C ILE A 116 -7.76 -6.40 10.74
N GLU A 117 -8.24 -5.80 11.83
CA GLU A 117 -7.89 -4.44 12.25
C GLU A 117 -7.23 -4.48 13.62
N ARG A 118 -6.08 -3.80 13.77
CA ARG A 118 -5.32 -3.85 15.02
C ARG A 118 -5.92 -2.95 16.10
N ASP A 119 -6.46 -1.81 15.71
CA ASP A 119 -6.98 -0.81 16.64
C ASP A 119 -8.50 -0.99 16.86
N ASP A 120 -8.87 -1.44 18.06
CA ASP A 120 -10.28 -1.64 18.42
C ASP A 120 -11.09 -0.32 18.42
N ALA A 121 -10.47 0.83 18.64
CA ALA A 121 -11.17 2.12 18.53
C ALA A 121 -11.50 2.44 17.06
N ILE A 122 -10.64 2.09 16.11
CA ILE A 122 -10.92 2.17 14.66
C ILE A 122 -12.06 1.22 14.32
N ARG A 123 -11.96 -0.04 14.74
CA ARG A 123 -13.01 -1.05 14.51
C ARG A 123 -14.37 -0.55 15.00
N ARG A 124 -14.47 -0.14 16.26
CA ARG A 124 -15.73 0.33 16.88
C ARG A 124 -16.35 1.52 16.14
N LEU A 125 -15.52 2.39 15.56
CA LEU A 125 -15.98 3.53 14.78
C LEU A 125 -16.45 3.15 13.37
N VAL A 126 -15.70 2.29 12.68
CA VAL A 126 -15.81 2.10 11.23
C VAL A 126 -16.61 0.85 10.87
N GLU A 127 -16.57 -0.21 11.68
CA GLU A 127 -17.32 -1.45 11.43
C GLU A 127 -18.83 -1.20 11.22
N PRO A 128 -19.54 -0.39 12.04
CA PRO A 128 -20.98 -0.16 11.83
C PRO A 128 -21.29 0.46 10.45
N ILE A 129 -20.40 1.31 9.94
CA ILE A 129 -20.52 1.96 8.63
C ILE A 129 -20.39 0.92 7.52
N VAL A 130 -19.36 0.08 7.59
CA VAL A 130 -19.12 -0.96 6.59
C VAL A 130 -20.20 -2.04 6.66
N GLN A 131 -20.74 -2.35 7.85
CA GLN A 131 -21.84 -3.31 8.01
C GLN A 131 -23.12 -2.85 7.29
N VAL A 132 -23.44 -1.54 7.35
CA VAL A 132 -24.57 -0.96 6.59
C VAL A 132 -24.36 -1.12 5.09
N ALA A 133 -23.16 -0.81 4.60
CA ALA A 133 -22.82 -0.99 3.18
C ALA A 133 -22.90 -2.49 2.78
N ALA A 134 -22.41 -3.39 3.63
CA ALA A 134 -22.43 -4.83 3.37
C ALA A 134 -23.85 -5.37 3.26
N GLY A 135 -24.75 -4.91 4.14
CA GLY A 135 -26.17 -5.25 4.09
C GLY A 135 -26.84 -4.84 2.77
N ALA A 136 -26.46 -3.69 2.19
CA ALA A 136 -26.97 -3.23 0.91
C ALA A 136 -26.55 -4.13 -0.28
N HIS A 137 -25.38 -4.78 -0.16
CA HIS A 137 -24.84 -5.68 -1.19
C HIS A 137 -25.04 -7.17 -0.90
N ARG A 138 -25.62 -7.52 0.26
CA ARG A 138 -25.81 -8.91 0.73
C ARG A 138 -24.50 -9.71 0.84
N ALA A 139 -23.38 -9.03 1.04
CA ALA A 139 -22.10 -9.68 1.30
C ALA A 139 -21.95 -9.96 2.80
N SER A 140 -21.29 -11.07 3.15
CA SER A 140 -20.92 -11.35 4.54
C SER A 140 -19.75 -10.46 4.97
N LEU A 141 -19.81 -9.91 6.17
CA LEU A 141 -18.74 -9.10 6.75
C LEU A 141 -18.42 -9.61 8.15
N ASP A 142 -17.14 -9.85 8.41
CA ASP A 142 -16.57 -10.13 9.72
C ASP A 142 -15.38 -9.20 9.94
N VAL A 143 -15.35 -8.49 11.06
CA VAL A 143 -14.25 -7.59 11.42
C VAL A 143 -13.69 -8.03 12.78
N ARG A 144 -12.41 -8.41 12.80
CA ARG A 144 -11.74 -8.93 13.99
C ARG A 144 -10.63 -8.01 14.42
N VAL A 145 -10.52 -7.82 15.74
CA VAL A 145 -9.37 -7.15 16.33
C VAL A 145 -8.17 -8.11 16.28
N GLY A 146 -7.07 -7.70 15.67
CA GLY A 146 -5.85 -8.50 15.62
C GLY A 146 -4.77 -7.91 14.73
N ASP A 147 -3.60 -8.56 14.76
CA ASP A 147 -2.50 -8.24 13.85
C ASP A 147 -2.57 -9.15 12.62
N VAL A 148 -2.54 -8.56 11.42
CA VAL A 148 -2.68 -9.33 10.17
C VAL A 148 -1.42 -10.15 9.86
N GLU A 149 -0.24 -9.71 10.29
CA GLU A 149 0.99 -10.49 10.08
C GLU A 149 0.98 -11.73 10.98
N GLU A 150 0.57 -11.60 12.24
CA GLU A 150 0.34 -12.73 13.14
C GLU A 150 -0.70 -13.70 12.57
N PHE A 151 -1.82 -13.17 12.06
CA PHE A 151 -2.87 -13.96 11.41
C PHE A 151 -2.33 -14.76 10.21
N LEU A 152 -1.57 -14.10 9.32
CA LEU A 152 -1.01 -14.72 8.12
C LEU A 152 0.17 -15.66 8.43
N SER A 153 0.80 -15.52 9.59
CA SER A 153 1.88 -16.39 10.06
C SER A 153 1.37 -17.76 10.50
N GLY A 154 0.10 -17.87 10.92
CA GLY A 154 -0.53 -19.12 11.33
C GLY A 154 -0.60 -20.17 10.22
N GLU A 155 -0.55 -21.44 10.61
CA GLU A 155 -0.76 -22.59 9.73
C GLU A 155 -2.22 -23.03 9.73
N GLY A 156 -2.73 -23.45 8.57
CA GLY A 156 -4.08 -24.00 8.46
C GLY A 156 -5.16 -22.94 8.66
N GLY A 157 -5.66 -22.37 7.58
CA GLY A 157 -6.72 -21.37 7.61
C GLY A 157 -7.61 -21.42 6.36
N PRO A 158 -8.69 -20.62 6.35
CA PRO A 158 -9.49 -20.42 5.15
C PRO A 158 -8.61 -19.93 4.00
N ARG A 159 -8.98 -20.33 2.78
CA ARG A 159 -8.36 -19.82 1.56
C ARG A 159 -9.18 -18.67 0.99
N TYR A 160 -8.50 -17.65 0.49
CA TYR A 160 -9.11 -16.43 -0.03
C TYR A 160 -8.86 -16.29 -1.53
N ASP A 161 -9.85 -15.79 -2.24
CA ASP A 161 -9.77 -15.50 -3.68
C ASP A 161 -9.04 -14.16 -3.90
N THR A 162 -9.21 -13.22 -2.96
CA THR A 162 -8.40 -11.98 -2.91
C THR A 162 -7.91 -11.71 -1.48
N ILE A 163 -6.66 -11.28 -1.33
CA ILE A 163 -6.13 -10.72 -0.09
C ILE A 163 -5.66 -9.30 -0.39
N PHE A 164 -6.22 -8.30 0.30
CA PHE A 164 -5.81 -6.90 0.17
C PHE A 164 -5.17 -6.41 1.48
N LEU A 165 -4.00 -5.80 1.41
CA LEU A 165 -3.28 -5.32 2.60
C LEU A 165 -2.96 -3.83 2.47
N ASP A 166 -3.30 -3.09 3.52
CA ASP A 166 -3.04 -1.67 3.70
C ASP A 166 -2.84 -1.38 5.20
N ILE A 167 -1.64 -1.64 5.69
CA ILE A 167 -1.29 -1.51 7.13
C ILE A 167 -0.12 -0.56 7.40
N TRP A 168 0.38 0.12 6.36
CA TRP A 168 1.51 1.06 6.45
C TRP A 168 1.04 2.50 6.32
N HIS A 169 1.85 3.43 6.82
CA HIS A 169 1.47 4.84 6.94
C HIS A 169 1.77 5.68 5.69
N THR A 170 2.79 5.30 4.93
CA THR A 170 3.32 6.12 3.84
C THR A 170 3.74 5.28 2.65
N LEU A 171 3.67 5.87 1.46
CA LEU A 171 4.19 5.28 0.22
C LEU A 171 5.70 5.51 0.11
N ASP A 172 6.48 4.80 0.92
CA ASP A 172 7.95 4.83 0.90
C ASP A 172 8.52 3.53 0.32
N ALA A 173 9.35 3.66 -0.73
CA ALA A 173 10.09 2.55 -1.33
C ALA A 173 10.91 1.75 -0.29
N ALA A 174 11.40 2.39 0.77
CA ALA A 174 12.15 1.74 1.83
C ALA A 174 11.34 0.65 2.57
N SER A 175 10.00 0.66 2.46
CA SER A 175 9.10 -0.33 3.07
C SER A 175 8.92 -1.60 2.21
N LEU A 176 9.37 -1.60 0.94
CA LEU A 176 9.17 -2.73 0.02
C LEU A 176 9.69 -4.08 0.57
N PRO A 177 10.85 -4.17 1.26
CA PRO A 177 11.30 -5.45 1.82
C PRO A 177 10.33 -6.06 2.84
N ALA A 178 9.78 -5.24 3.74
CA ALA A 178 8.76 -5.67 4.71
C ALA A 178 7.45 -6.09 4.00
N LEU A 179 7.03 -5.33 2.99
CA LEU A 179 5.84 -5.63 2.19
C LEU A 179 6.01 -6.93 1.38
N ASN A 180 7.21 -7.21 0.88
CA ASN A 180 7.52 -8.47 0.19
C ASN A 180 7.40 -9.67 1.15
N ARG A 181 7.87 -9.54 2.40
CA ARG A 181 7.68 -10.56 3.43
C ARG A 181 6.19 -10.76 3.72
N LEU A 182 5.42 -9.69 3.88
CA LEU A 182 3.99 -9.76 4.14
C LEU A 182 3.22 -10.39 2.97
N ARG A 183 3.57 -10.06 1.73
CA ARG A 183 3.07 -10.73 0.51
C ARG A 183 3.35 -12.23 0.56
N ASP A 184 4.57 -12.62 0.88
CA ASP A 184 4.97 -14.03 0.91
C ASP A 184 4.15 -14.80 1.95
N LEU A 185 3.84 -14.19 3.11
CA LEU A 185 2.91 -14.74 4.09
C LEU A 185 1.49 -14.87 3.51
N ALA A 186 0.98 -13.83 2.85
CA ALA A 186 -0.36 -13.78 2.27
C ALA A 186 -0.58 -14.81 1.16
N ILE A 187 0.38 -15.01 0.26
CA ILE A 187 0.28 -16.00 -0.84
C ILE A 187 -0.05 -17.40 -0.31
N ARG A 188 0.47 -17.75 0.88
CA ARG A 188 0.21 -19.06 1.50
C ARG A 188 -1.25 -19.30 1.88
N HIS A 189 -2.09 -18.26 1.89
CA HIS A 189 -3.52 -18.31 2.21
C HIS A 189 -4.43 -18.13 0.98
N LEU A 190 -3.86 -18.09 -0.24
CA LEU A 190 -4.66 -17.99 -1.45
C LEU A 190 -5.38 -19.30 -1.79
N ALA A 191 -6.60 -19.17 -2.33
CA ALA A 191 -7.27 -20.20 -3.10
C ALA A 191 -6.59 -20.36 -4.48
N PRO A 192 -6.78 -21.49 -5.19
CA PRO A 192 -6.28 -21.64 -6.56
C PRO A 192 -6.77 -20.49 -7.46
N GLY A 193 -5.85 -19.79 -8.11
CA GLY A 193 -6.16 -18.62 -8.95
C GLY A 193 -6.40 -17.31 -8.17
N GLY A 194 -6.27 -17.34 -6.85
CA GLY A 194 -6.39 -16.14 -6.01
C GLY A 194 -5.25 -15.15 -6.19
N ARG A 195 -5.39 -13.97 -5.60
CA ARG A 195 -4.41 -12.88 -5.70
C ARG A 195 -4.17 -12.10 -4.42
N VAL A 196 -2.96 -11.57 -4.27
CA VAL A 196 -2.59 -10.57 -3.28
C VAL A 196 -2.54 -9.19 -3.94
N LEU A 197 -3.13 -8.21 -3.28
CA LEU A 197 -3.14 -6.80 -3.64
C LEU A 197 -2.54 -5.99 -2.49
N LEU A 198 -1.61 -5.09 -2.79
CA LEU A 198 -0.90 -4.27 -1.80
C LEU A 198 -1.03 -2.80 -2.18
N TRP A 199 -1.55 -1.98 -1.26
CA TRP A 199 -1.82 -0.57 -1.50
C TRP A 199 -0.57 0.25 -1.92
N GLY A 200 -0.55 0.73 -3.15
CA GLY A 200 0.53 1.55 -3.68
C GLY A 200 1.85 0.82 -3.88
N TYR A 201 1.85 -0.51 -3.92
CA TYR A 201 3.07 -1.28 -4.15
C TYR A 201 3.77 -0.88 -5.44
N ARG A 202 3.04 -0.83 -6.57
CA ARG A 202 3.64 -0.43 -7.85
C ARG A 202 4.17 1.00 -7.81
N TRP A 203 3.49 1.91 -7.10
CA TRP A 203 3.97 3.28 -6.89
C TRP A 203 5.30 3.30 -6.13
N MET A 204 5.43 2.55 -5.03
CA MET A 204 6.68 2.43 -4.28
C MET A 204 7.80 1.82 -5.13
N VAL A 205 7.50 0.83 -5.97
CA VAL A 205 8.48 0.29 -6.93
C VAL A 205 8.92 1.38 -7.92
N ARG A 206 8.01 2.23 -8.42
CA ARG A 206 8.39 3.37 -9.30
C ARG A 206 9.31 4.36 -8.60
N LEU A 207 9.05 4.67 -7.33
CA LEU A 207 9.92 5.55 -6.54
C LEU A 207 11.33 4.97 -6.40
N PHE A 208 11.44 3.66 -6.18
CA PHE A 208 12.73 2.97 -6.16
C PHE A 208 13.43 2.99 -7.53
N GLU A 209 12.71 2.70 -8.61
CA GLU A 209 13.23 2.75 -9.98
C GLU A 209 13.80 4.15 -10.31
N GLN A 210 13.07 5.21 -9.93
CA GLN A 210 13.52 6.60 -10.10
C GLN A 210 14.78 6.91 -9.28
N ALA A 211 14.86 6.43 -8.03
CA ALA A 211 16.06 6.61 -7.22
C ALA A 211 17.27 5.87 -7.81
N CYS A 212 17.06 4.68 -8.38
CA CYS A 212 18.10 3.95 -9.11
C CYS A 212 18.56 4.69 -10.35
N GLU A 213 17.64 5.24 -11.14
CA GLU A 213 17.96 6.03 -12.33
C GLU A 213 18.82 7.25 -11.96
N GLN A 214 18.45 7.97 -10.89
CA GLN A 214 19.22 9.11 -10.39
C GLN A 214 20.62 8.71 -9.92
N LEU A 215 20.74 7.65 -9.11
CA LEU A 215 22.03 7.13 -8.65
C LEU A 215 22.93 6.76 -9.84
N LEU A 216 22.40 6.00 -10.78
CA LEU A 216 23.16 5.48 -11.91
C LEU A 216 23.54 6.56 -12.92
N SER A 217 22.83 7.69 -12.92
CA SER A 217 23.12 8.87 -13.74
C SER A 217 24.32 9.65 -13.23
N MET A 218 24.73 9.44 -11.97
CA MET A 218 25.94 10.04 -11.42
C MET A 218 27.19 9.36 -12.00
N PRO A 219 28.28 10.11 -12.22
CA PRO A 219 29.59 9.53 -12.51
C PRO A 219 29.97 8.50 -11.43
N PRO A 220 30.62 7.37 -11.79
CA PRO A 220 31.03 6.33 -10.83
C PRO A 220 31.66 6.86 -9.54
N ALA A 221 32.55 7.84 -9.65
CA ALA A 221 33.27 8.43 -8.52
C ALA A 221 32.41 9.26 -7.57
N GLU A 222 31.20 9.67 -7.98
CA GLU A 222 30.30 10.54 -7.22
C GLU A 222 29.11 9.78 -6.61
N ARG A 223 28.94 8.50 -6.93
CA ARG A 223 27.75 7.71 -6.56
C ARG A 223 27.61 7.48 -5.06
N GLU A 224 28.72 7.21 -4.36
CA GLU A 224 28.71 7.01 -2.90
C GLU A 224 28.28 8.30 -2.18
N ASP A 225 28.94 9.42 -2.51
CA ASP A 225 28.62 10.73 -1.93
C ASP A 225 27.17 11.14 -2.23
N TRP A 226 26.71 10.90 -3.46
CA TRP A 226 25.32 11.13 -3.83
C TRP A 226 24.37 10.26 -2.99
N LEU A 227 24.66 8.98 -2.81
CA LEU A 227 23.80 8.07 -2.04
C LEU A 227 23.74 8.51 -0.57
N GLU A 228 24.88 8.85 0.03
CA GLU A 228 24.97 9.31 1.41
C GLU A 228 24.13 10.57 1.63
N ALA A 229 24.22 11.55 0.73
CA ALA A 229 23.43 12.77 0.76
C ALA A 229 21.93 12.53 0.50
N ALA A 230 21.59 11.74 -0.52
CA ALA A 230 20.19 11.44 -0.90
C ALA A 230 19.43 10.64 0.17
N THR A 231 20.17 9.94 1.06
CA THR A 231 19.61 9.11 2.12
C THR A 231 19.94 9.62 3.52
N GLU A 232 20.36 10.88 3.65
CA GLU A 232 20.61 11.51 4.94
C GLU A 232 19.36 11.44 5.84
N GLY A 233 19.54 10.94 7.07
CA GLY A 233 18.43 10.70 8.00
C GLY A 233 17.48 9.57 7.62
N ARG A 234 17.74 8.81 6.53
CA ARG A 234 16.88 7.73 6.01
C ARG A 234 17.67 6.41 5.90
N PRO A 235 18.04 5.78 7.03
CA PRO A 235 18.90 4.60 7.04
C PRO A 235 18.31 3.40 6.28
N MET A 236 16.98 3.24 6.26
CA MET A 236 16.33 2.16 5.51
C MET A 236 16.42 2.39 3.99
N ALA A 237 16.28 3.63 3.52
CA ALA A 237 16.48 3.95 2.11
C ALA A 237 17.94 3.70 1.69
N ARG A 238 18.91 4.10 2.54
CA ARG A 238 20.34 3.81 2.32
C ARG A 238 20.61 2.32 2.21
N ARG A 239 20.09 1.55 3.16
CA ARG A 239 20.21 0.09 3.21
C ARG A 239 19.64 -0.56 1.94
N LEU A 240 18.47 -0.11 1.50
CA LEU A 240 17.83 -0.61 0.28
C LEU A 240 18.65 -0.33 -0.98
N MET A 241 19.29 0.84 -1.07
CA MET A 241 20.04 1.29 -2.24
C MET A 241 21.49 0.80 -2.29
N ARG A 242 22.11 0.42 -1.16
CA ARG A 242 23.51 -0.04 -1.11
C ARG A 242 23.83 -1.19 -2.07
N PRO A 243 22.99 -2.24 -2.19
CA PRO A 243 23.24 -3.30 -3.18
C PRO A 243 23.21 -2.82 -4.63
N VAL A 244 22.42 -1.80 -4.95
CA VAL A 244 22.42 -1.17 -6.29
C VAL A 244 23.77 -0.51 -6.55
N LEU A 245 24.26 0.28 -5.58
CA LEU A 245 25.57 0.93 -5.67
C LEU A 245 26.70 -0.10 -5.83
N ALA A 246 26.75 -1.12 -4.97
CA ALA A 246 27.77 -2.16 -5.02
C ALA A 246 27.75 -2.94 -6.35
N ARG A 247 26.56 -3.18 -6.93
CA ARG A 247 26.41 -3.92 -8.18
C ARG A 247 26.93 -3.16 -9.39
N PHE A 248 26.83 -1.83 -9.36
CA PHE A 248 27.05 -0.96 -10.51
C PHE A 248 28.17 0.08 -10.29
N SER A 249 28.94 0.00 -9.20
CA SER A 249 29.94 1.01 -8.80
C SER A 249 30.85 1.42 -9.96
N ASP A 250 31.35 0.44 -10.71
CA ASP A 250 32.40 0.64 -11.71
C ASP A 250 31.88 0.87 -13.13
N LEU A 251 30.55 0.86 -13.34
CA LEU A 251 29.99 1.02 -14.68
C LEU A 251 30.00 2.49 -15.11
N PRO A 252 30.80 2.88 -16.13
CA PRO A 252 30.90 4.26 -16.61
C PRO A 252 29.59 4.76 -17.25
N GLY A 253 28.73 3.83 -17.63
CA GLY A 253 27.34 4.03 -18.02
C GLY A 253 26.70 2.65 -18.16
N PRO A 254 25.76 2.25 -17.30
CA PRO A 254 25.11 0.95 -17.46
C PRO A 254 24.37 0.89 -18.79
N GLU A 255 24.25 -0.31 -19.36
CA GLU A 255 23.19 -0.57 -20.34
C GLU A 255 21.86 -0.38 -19.61
N TRP A 256 21.29 0.82 -19.75
CA TRP A 256 20.23 1.35 -18.89
C TRP A 256 19.06 0.39 -18.70
N GLU A 257 18.63 -0.22 -19.79
CA GLU A 257 17.53 -1.18 -19.77
C GLU A 257 17.86 -2.40 -18.90
N SER A 258 19.07 -2.96 -19.02
CA SER A 258 19.49 -4.12 -18.23
C SER A 258 19.68 -3.76 -16.77
N ALA A 259 20.21 -2.58 -16.45
CA ALA A 259 20.42 -2.17 -15.07
C ALA A 259 19.10 -1.89 -14.35
N LEU A 260 18.18 -1.15 -14.98
CA LEU A 260 16.86 -0.88 -14.41
C LEU A 260 16.02 -2.16 -14.26
N ARG A 261 16.14 -3.11 -15.21
CA ARG A 261 15.53 -4.43 -15.08
C ARG A 261 16.03 -5.17 -13.85
N TRP A 262 17.35 -5.20 -13.62
CA TRP A 262 17.92 -5.81 -12.41
C TRP A 262 17.44 -5.10 -11.14
N CYS A 263 17.43 -3.76 -11.12
CA CYS A 263 16.93 -3.00 -9.96
C CYS A 263 15.47 -3.37 -9.63
N ARG A 264 14.61 -3.47 -10.66
CA ARG A 264 13.23 -3.91 -10.50
C ARG A 264 13.15 -5.32 -9.91
N GLU A 265 13.89 -6.28 -10.47
CA GLU A 265 13.93 -7.66 -9.99
C GLU A 265 14.41 -7.75 -8.54
N TYR A 266 15.45 -6.99 -8.19
CA TYR A 266 15.97 -6.88 -6.84
C TYR A 266 14.90 -6.38 -5.85
N VAL A 267 14.24 -5.26 -6.15
CA VAL A 267 13.33 -4.63 -5.18
C VAL A 267 12.04 -5.42 -4.97
N VAL A 268 11.56 -6.16 -5.98
CA VAL A 268 10.36 -6.99 -5.83
C VAL A 268 10.62 -8.32 -5.12
N THR A 269 11.89 -8.70 -4.94
CA THR A 269 12.27 -9.99 -4.33
C THR A 269 12.88 -9.84 -2.94
N ILE A 270 13.55 -8.73 -2.63
CA ILE A 270 14.25 -8.53 -1.35
C ILE A 270 13.31 -8.60 -0.13
N ARG A 271 13.84 -9.12 0.98
CA ARG A 271 13.18 -9.13 2.30
C ARG A 271 14.05 -8.44 3.37
N ASP A 272 13.44 -8.09 4.51
CA ASP A 272 14.10 -7.34 5.61
C ASP A 272 15.34 -8.03 6.18
N ASP A 273 15.37 -9.37 6.19
CA ASP A 273 16.49 -10.20 6.62
C ASP A 273 17.65 -10.20 5.60
N GLU A 274 17.36 -10.08 4.31
CA GLU A 274 18.34 -10.05 3.24
C GLU A 274 18.96 -8.66 3.03
N ALA A 275 18.24 -7.58 3.35
CA ALA A 275 18.71 -6.21 3.21
C ALA A 275 19.92 -5.85 4.11
N GLY A 276 20.31 -6.72 5.04
CA GLY A 276 21.37 -6.45 6.05
C GLY A 276 22.59 -7.35 5.95
N ALA A 277 22.59 -8.36 5.08
CA ALA A 277 23.65 -9.35 5.01
C ALA A 277 24.88 -8.92 4.17
N GLY A 278 24.89 -7.68 3.66
CA GLY A 278 25.96 -7.14 2.82
C GLY A 278 27.17 -6.54 3.57
N GLU A 279 27.08 -6.38 4.89
CA GLU A 279 28.20 -5.93 5.72
C GLU A 279 28.83 -7.13 6.43
N GLY A 280 29.66 -7.89 5.69
CA GLY A 280 30.55 -8.89 6.27
C GLY A 280 30.49 -10.27 5.63
N ARG A 281 31.07 -10.40 4.43
CA ARG A 281 31.86 -11.58 4.02
C ARG A 281 33.02 -11.13 3.15
#